data_AF-A0AB33TZA8-F1
#
_entry.id   AF-A0AB33TZA8-F1
#
_cell.length_a   1.000
_cell.length_b   1.000
_cell.length_c   1.000
_cell.angle_alpha   90.00
_cell.angle_beta   90.00
_cell.angle_gamma   90.00
#
_symmetry.space_group_name_H-M   'P 1'
#
loop_
_entity.id
_entity.type
_entity.pdbx_description
1 polymer ?
#
loop_
_entity_poly.entity_id
_entity_poly.type
_entity_poly.pdbx_seq_one_letter_code
_entity_poly.pdbx_strand_id
1 'polypeptide(L)'
;MKQSARIKNMNQTLKNTLGICALLAFCFGAAIASGYHLEYEYGYRYSAVGALASVVFLLLLARGFPRVSSVVLLIYVGTTALYLPVGWLYGAPSYQIVGSILESNPAEAREFVGNLPGSLYFVQALFFIFGLTVWRYCVSGGGYLLT
;
A
#
# COMPACT_ATOMS: atom_id res chain seq x y z
N MET A 1 32.37 -10.96 25.12
CA MET A 1 30.96 -11.40 24.88
C MET A 1 29.94 -10.26 24.76
N LYS A 2 29.94 -9.21 25.61
CA LYS A 2 28.96 -8.09 25.53
C LYS A 2 28.95 -7.32 24.20
N GLN A 3 30.11 -7.15 23.55
CA GLN A 3 30.23 -6.40 22.29
C GLN A 3 29.56 -7.10 21.10
N SER A 4 29.64 -8.43 21.03
CA SER A 4 29.00 -9.23 19.98
C SER A 4 27.47 -9.19 20.06
N ALA A 5 26.92 -9.26 21.29
CA ALA A 5 25.47 -9.11 21.52
C ALA A 5 24.97 -7.69 21.14
N ARG A 6 25.77 -6.66 21.42
CA ARG A 6 25.44 -5.27 21.06
C ARG A 6 25.35 -5.06 19.54
N ILE A 7 26.30 -5.61 18.78
CA ILE A 7 26.32 -5.51 17.31
C ILE A 7 25.13 -6.26 16.71
N LYS A 8 24.79 -7.44 17.23
CA LYS A 8 23.62 -8.21 16.80
C LYS A 8 22.31 -7.44 17.02
N ASN A 9 22.14 -6.81 18.18
CA ASN A 9 20.96 -6.00 18.49
C ASN A 9 20.87 -4.76 17.58
N MET A 10 21.99 -4.08 17.34
CA MET A 10 22.03 -2.90 16.48
C MET A 10 21.63 -3.22 15.03
N ASN A 11 22.13 -4.34 14.47
CA ASN A 11 21.74 -4.82 13.15
C ASN A 11 20.26 -5.19 13.07
N GLN A 12 19.70 -5.73 14.15
CA GLN A 12 18.28 -6.06 14.21
C GLN A 12 17.40 -4.82 14.23
N THR A 13 17.74 -3.83 15.06
CA THR A 13 17.01 -2.55 15.10
C THR A 13 17.05 -1.85 13.75
N LEU A 14 18.20 -1.83 13.07
CA LEU A 14 18.34 -1.23 11.75
C LEU A 14 17.39 -1.87 10.71
N LYS A 15 17.32 -3.22 10.69
CA LYS A 15 16.44 -3.96 9.79
C LYS A 15 14.97 -3.64 10.05
N ASN A 16 14.57 -3.59 11.31
CA ASN A 16 13.19 -3.27 11.71
C ASN A 16 12.84 -1.83 11.30
N THR A 17 13.73 -0.87 11.55
CA THR A 17 13.54 0.52 11.14
C THR A 17 13.38 0.64 9.63
N LEU A 18 14.24 -0.05 8.85
CA LEU A 18 14.13 -0.05 7.39
C LEU A 18 12.79 -0.63 6.93
N GLY A 19 12.31 -1.69 7.59
CA GLY A 19 11.01 -2.31 7.28
C GLY A 19 9.83 -1.38 7.55
N ILE A 20 9.87 -0.64 8.66
CA ILE A 20 8.85 0.37 8.98
C ILE A 20 8.90 1.53 7.97
N CYS A 21 10.09 2.01 7.62
CA CYS A 21 10.26 3.04 6.59
C CYS A 21 9.72 2.59 5.23
N ALA A 22 9.99 1.34 4.83
CA ALA A 22 9.47 0.77 3.59
C ALA A 22 7.94 0.64 3.61
N LEU A 23 7.37 0.19 4.73
CA LEU A 23 5.92 0.10 4.93
C LEU A 23 5.26 1.48 4.86
N LEU A 24 5.86 2.48 5.51
CA LEU A 24 5.36 3.85 5.49
C LEU A 24 5.41 4.46 4.09
N ALA A 25 6.52 4.26 3.36
CA ALA A 25 6.64 4.69 1.98
C ALA A 25 5.58 4.03 1.09
N PHE A 26 5.33 2.73 1.29
CA PHE A 26 4.26 2.02 0.59
C PHE A 26 2.88 2.57 0.92
N CYS A 27 2.52 2.71 2.20
CA CYS A 27 1.20 3.21 2.60
C CYS A 27 0.97 4.67 2.13
N PHE A 28 2.01 5.49 2.10
CA PHE A 28 1.93 6.85 1.55
C PHE A 28 1.74 6.84 0.04
N GLY A 29 2.52 6.02 -0.68
CA GLY A 29 2.33 5.80 -2.11
C GLY A 29 0.95 5.24 -2.42
N ALA A 30 0.42 4.36 -1.58
CA ALA A 30 -0.91 3.76 -1.71
C ALA A 30 -2.03 4.80 -1.55
N ALA A 31 -1.90 5.72 -0.61
CA ALA A 31 -2.83 6.84 -0.45
C ALA A 31 -2.83 7.76 -1.70
N ILE A 32 -1.64 8.08 -2.23
CA ILE A 32 -1.51 8.88 -3.46
C ILE A 32 -2.09 8.13 -4.66
N ALA A 33 -1.73 6.85 -4.83
CA ALA A 33 -2.21 5.99 -5.91
C ALA A 33 -3.73 5.83 -5.89
N SER A 34 -4.33 5.87 -4.69
CA SER A 34 -5.78 5.85 -4.54
C SER A 34 -6.44 7.19 -4.84
N GLY A 35 -5.70 8.23 -5.23
CA GLY A 35 -6.29 9.50 -5.67
C GLY A 35 -6.54 10.53 -4.56
N TYR A 36 -6.17 10.26 -3.31
CA TYR A 36 -6.32 11.22 -2.19
C TYR A 36 -5.47 12.50 -2.38
N HIS A 37 -4.52 12.49 -3.31
CA HIS A 37 -3.74 13.67 -3.66
C HIS A 37 -4.53 14.69 -4.50
N LEU A 38 -5.64 14.25 -5.14
CA LEU A 38 -6.49 15.08 -5.99
C LEU A 38 -7.59 15.82 -5.22
N GLU A 39 -7.85 15.42 -3.97
CA GLU A 39 -8.83 16.10 -3.12
C GLU A 39 -8.23 17.42 -2.56
N TYR A 40 -8.93 18.53 -2.84
CA TYR A 40 -8.57 19.93 -2.62
C TYR A 40 -7.79 20.27 -1.32
N GLU A 41 -6.91 21.30 -1.44
CA GLU A 41 -6.15 22.08 -0.44
C GLU A 41 -5.29 21.33 0.60
N TYR A 42 -5.63 20.09 0.96
CA TYR A 42 -4.99 19.32 2.03
C TYR A 42 -4.73 17.85 1.66
N GLY A 43 -4.87 17.44 0.39
CA GLY A 43 -4.72 16.04 -0.06
C GLY A 43 -3.45 15.32 0.44
N TYR A 44 -2.31 16.01 0.52
CA TYR A 44 -1.08 15.46 1.09
C TYR A 44 -1.15 15.18 2.60
N ARG A 45 -1.90 16.00 3.35
CA ARG A 45 -2.10 15.79 4.80
C ARG A 45 -2.97 14.57 5.04
N TYR A 46 -4.06 14.42 4.29
CA TYR A 46 -4.91 13.24 4.38
C TYR A 46 -4.16 11.97 3.97
N SER A 47 -3.33 12.06 2.91
CA SER A 47 -2.46 10.96 2.49
C SER A 47 -1.45 10.58 3.57
N ALA A 48 -0.83 11.56 4.25
CA ALA A 48 0.11 11.31 5.34
C ALA A 48 -0.55 10.70 6.57
N VAL A 49 -1.71 11.21 6.98
CA VAL A 49 -2.49 10.68 8.11
C VAL A 49 -2.98 9.27 7.81
N GLY A 50 -3.52 9.03 6.61
CA GLY A 50 -3.97 7.71 6.16
C GLY A 50 -2.81 6.71 6.09
N ALA A 51 -1.64 7.13 5.61
CA ALA A 51 -0.45 6.29 5.59
C ALA A 51 0.00 5.88 7.00
N LEU A 52 0.09 6.86 7.91
CA LEU A 52 0.44 6.60 9.32
C LEU A 52 -0.57 5.68 9.99
N ALA A 53 -1.87 5.93 9.81
CA ALA A 53 -2.93 5.10 10.35
C ALA A 53 -2.84 3.66 9.83
N SER A 54 -2.59 3.48 8.53
CA SER A 54 -2.43 2.16 7.90
C SER A 54 -1.23 1.40 8.45
N VAL A 55 -0.07 2.08 8.60
CA VAL A 55 1.13 1.49 9.20
C VAL A 55 0.85 1.06 10.64
N VAL A 56 0.29 1.96 11.47
CA VAL A 56 -0.03 1.67 12.87
C VAL A 56 -0.98 0.49 12.96
N PHE A 57 -2.04 0.47 12.14
CA PHE A 57 -2.99 -0.62 12.08
C PHE A 57 -2.31 -1.97 11.74
N LEU A 58 -1.48 -2.01 10.70
CA LEU A 58 -0.76 -3.22 10.30
C LEU A 58 0.21 -3.71 11.39
N LEU A 59 0.90 -2.79 12.08
CA LEU A 59 1.81 -3.14 13.18
C LEU A 59 1.06 -3.65 14.41
N LEU A 60 -0.07 -3.03 14.77
CA LEU A 60 -0.92 -3.49 15.86
C LEU A 60 -1.52 -4.85 15.56
N LEU A 61 -2.02 -5.04 14.33
CA LEU A 61 -2.55 -6.32 13.87
C LEU A 61 -1.47 -7.40 13.89
N ALA A 62 -0.24 -7.06 13.52
CA ALA A 62 0.86 -8.00 13.52
C ALA A 62 1.33 -8.43 14.91
N ARG A 63 1.16 -7.56 15.92
CA ARG A 63 1.44 -7.88 17.32
C ARG A 63 0.55 -9.02 17.84
N GLY A 64 -0.71 -9.08 17.39
CA GLY A 64 -1.65 -10.15 17.77
C GLY A 64 -1.65 -11.32 16.80
N PHE A 65 -1.73 -11.02 15.50
CA PHE A 65 -1.94 -11.99 14.42
C PHE A 65 -1.02 -11.68 13.22
N PRO A 66 0.28 -12.05 13.30
CA PRO A 66 1.28 -11.71 12.28
C PRO A 66 0.89 -12.20 10.88
N ARG A 67 0.40 -13.45 10.77
CA ARG A 67 -0.08 -14.03 9.51
C ARG A 67 -1.26 -13.27 8.90
N VAL A 68 -2.19 -12.79 9.74
CA VAL A 68 -3.35 -12.03 9.27
C VAL A 68 -2.89 -10.66 8.77
N SER A 69 -1.98 -9.98 9.48
CA SER A 69 -1.42 -8.71 9.02
C SER A 69 -0.70 -8.84 7.68
N SER A 70 0.05 -9.93 7.48
CA SER A 70 0.68 -10.26 6.19
C SER A 70 -0.33 -10.43 5.05
N VAL A 71 -1.43 -11.16 5.29
CA VAL A 71 -2.51 -11.32 4.31
C VAL A 71 -3.23 -10.01 4.03
N VAL A 72 -3.52 -9.22 5.06
CA VAL A 72 -4.15 -7.90 4.94
C VAL A 72 -3.27 -6.96 4.12
N LEU A 73 -1.94 -6.96 4.34
CA LEU A 73 -1.00 -6.19 3.53
C LEU A 73 -1.03 -6.62 2.07
N LEU A 74 -1.09 -7.92 1.77
CA LEU A 74 -1.21 -8.41 0.39
C LEU A 74 -2.51 -7.97 -0.28
N ILE A 75 -3.63 -8.06 0.44
CA ILE A 75 -4.94 -7.58 -0.06
C ILE A 75 -4.83 -6.09 -0.35
N TYR A 76 -4.24 -5.31 0.57
CA TYR A 76 -4.06 -3.88 0.40
C TYR A 76 -3.18 -3.53 -0.81
N VAL A 77 -2.07 -4.25 -1.01
CA VAL A 77 -1.23 -4.14 -2.21
C VAL A 77 -2.03 -4.42 -3.48
N GLY A 78 -2.80 -5.52 -3.49
CA GLY A 78 -3.59 -5.92 -4.65
C GLY A 78 -4.68 -4.90 -4.99
N THR A 79 -5.50 -4.50 -4.01
CA THR A 79 -6.62 -3.59 -4.24
C THR A 79 -6.14 -2.20 -4.64
N THR A 80 -5.11 -1.65 -3.99
CA THR A 80 -4.59 -0.33 -4.36
C THR A 80 -3.91 -0.35 -5.73
N ALA A 81 -3.17 -1.40 -6.08
CA ALA A 81 -2.58 -1.51 -7.42
C ALA A 81 -3.67 -1.59 -8.51
N LEU A 82 -4.71 -2.39 -8.30
CA LEU A 82 -5.83 -2.51 -9.25
C LEU A 82 -6.61 -1.19 -9.38
N TYR A 83 -6.75 -0.44 -8.29
CA TYR A 83 -7.45 0.83 -8.29
C TYR A 83 -6.60 1.99 -8.83
N LEU A 84 -5.26 1.88 -8.86
CA LEU A 84 -4.35 2.97 -9.24
C LEU A 84 -4.73 3.73 -10.52
N PRO A 85 -5.06 3.08 -11.65
CA PRO A 85 -5.42 3.81 -12.87
C PRO A 85 -6.67 4.66 -12.68
N VAL A 86 -7.64 4.14 -11.92
CA VAL A 86 -8.88 4.82 -11.60
C VAL A 86 -8.62 5.94 -10.59
N GLY A 87 -7.90 5.66 -9.51
CA GLY A 87 -7.55 6.64 -8.48
C GLY A 87 -6.76 7.83 -9.02
N TRP A 88 -5.86 7.58 -9.98
CA TRP A 88 -5.07 8.63 -10.62
C TRP A 88 -5.88 9.58 -11.51
N LEU A 89 -6.96 9.10 -12.13
CA LEU A 89 -7.78 9.90 -13.06
C LEU A 89 -9.05 10.45 -12.43
N TYR A 90 -9.67 9.68 -11.55
CA TYR A 90 -11.01 9.95 -11.01
C TYR A 90 -10.99 10.25 -9.50
N GLY A 91 -9.84 10.14 -8.83
CA GLY A 91 -9.68 10.51 -7.43
C GLY A 91 -10.02 9.38 -6.44
N ALA A 92 -10.17 9.77 -5.17
CA ALA A 92 -10.40 8.84 -4.08
C ALA A 92 -11.66 7.97 -4.30
N PRO A 93 -11.68 6.72 -3.77
CA PRO A 93 -12.86 5.88 -3.83
C PRO A 93 -14.08 6.61 -3.23
N SER A 94 -15.12 6.78 -4.03
CA SER A 94 -16.32 7.53 -3.65
C SER A 94 -17.59 6.77 -4.02
N TYR A 95 -18.73 7.16 -3.43
CA TYR A 95 -20.03 6.58 -3.77
C TYR A 95 -20.39 6.71 -5.24
N GLN A 96 -19.87 7.73 -5.93
CA GLN A 96 -20.08 7.94 -7.36
C GLN A 96 -19.38 6.86 -8.20
N ILE A 97 -18.13 6.52 -7.83
CA ILE A 97 -17.37 5.45 -8.51
C ILE A 97 -17.98 4.08 -8.23
N VAL A 98 -18.46 3.84 -7.01
CA VAL A 98 -19.17 2.60 -6.69
C VAL A 98 -20.49 2.50 -7.44
N GLY A 99 -21.25 3.59 -7.51
CA GLY A 99 -22.50 3.68 -8.26
C GLY A 99 -22.29 3.41 -9.75
N SER A 100 -21.27 4.01 -10.36
CA SER A 100 -20.97 3.79 -11.78
C SER A 100 -20.63 2.33 -12.08
N ILE A 101 -19.90 1.63 -11.20
CA ILE A 101 -19.62 0.20 -11.35
C ILE A 101 -20.89 -0.64 -11.28
N LEU A 102 -21.82 -0.31 -10.37
CA LEU A 102 -23.09 -1.04 -10.21
C LEU A 102 -24.06 -0.82 -11.38
N GLU A 103 -24.01 0.36 -12.00
CA GLU A 103 -24.83 0.71 -13.16
C GLU A 103 -24.21 0.24 -14.48
N SER A 104 -22.90 -0.05 -14.51
CA SER A 104 -22.16 -0.45 -15.71
C SER A 104 -22.46 -1.88 -16.14
N ASN A 105 -22.50 -2.10 -17.45
CA ASN A 105 -22.54 -3.44 -18.03
C ASN A 105 -21.13 -3.94 -18.46
N PRO A 106 -20.95 -5.24 -18.74
CA PRO A 106 -19.64 -5.79 -19.14
C PRO A 106 -19.04 -5.19 -20.43
N ALA A 107 -19.86 -4.68 -21.34
CA ALA A 107 -19.38 -4.04 -22.57
C ALA A 107 -18.80 -2.66 -22.28
N GLU A 108 -19.50 -1.85 -21.50
CA GLU A 108 -19.05 -0.54 -21.00
C GLU A 108 -17.78 -0.67 -20.14
N ALA A 109 -17.72 -1.66 -19.27
CA ALA A 109 -16.54 -1.91 -18.45
C ALA A 109 -15.30 -2.21 -19.30
N ARG A 110 -15.46 -2.98 -20.40
CA ARG A 110 -14.37 -3.27 -21.33
C ARG A 110 -13.91 -2.03 -22.08
N GLU A 111 -14.85 -1.21 -22.54
CA GLU A 111 -14.54 0.05 -23.21
C GLU A 111 -13.84 1.03 -22.27
N PHE A 112 -14.29 1.15 -21.02
CA PHE A 112 -13.66 1.95 -19.98
C PHE A 112 -12.20 1.53 -19.75
N VAL A 113 -11.95 0.23 -19.53
CA VAL A 113 -10.59 -0.31 -19.35
C VAL A 113 -9.74 -0.07 -20.62
N GLY A 114 -10.32 -0.20 -21.81
CA GLY A 114 -9.63 0.07 -23.07
C GLY A 114 -9.25 1.54 -23.28
N ASN A 115 -10.00 2.46 -22.67
CA ASN A 115 -9.81 3.90 -22.80
C ASN A 115 -8.80 4.48 -21.79
N LEU A 116 -8.39 3.72 -20.78
CA LEU A 116 -7.39 4.16 -19.81
C LEU A 116 -6.01 4.30 -20.47
N PRO A 117 -5.22 5.34 -20.16
CA PRO A 117 -3.88 5.51 -20.69
C PRO A 117 -2.98 4.30 -20.39
N GLY A 118 -2.35 3.74 -21.43
CA GLY A 118 -1.43 2.59 -21.30
C GLY A 118 -0.29 2.79 -20.29
N SER A 119 0.16 4.04 -20.12
CA SER A 119 1.18 4.41 -19.13
C SER A 119 0.75 4.12 -17.69
N LEU A 120 -0.55 4.24 -17.37
CA LEU A 120 -1.06 3.96 -16.03
C LEU A 120 -1.03 2.47 -15.71
N TYR A 121 -1.23 1.59 -16.69
CA TYR A 121 -1.05 0.14 -16.50
C TYR A 121 0.41 -0.23 -16.22
N PHE A 122 1.36 0.47 -16.85
CA PHE A 122 2.77 0.29 -16.55
C PHE A 122 3.11 0.75 -15.12
N VAL A 123 2.61 1.92 -14.71
CA VAL A 123 2.78 2.43 -13.34
C VAL A 123 2.10 1.50 -12.32
N GLN A 124 0.90 0.99 -12.61
CA GLN A 124 0.22 -0.02 -11.82
C GLN A 124 1.08 -1.27 -11.62
N ALA A 125 1.69 -1.80 -12.68
CA ALA A 125 2.56 -2.97 -12.59
C ALA A 125 3.80 -2.70 -11.71
N LEU A 126 4.44 -1.54 -11.89
CA LEU A 126 5.57 -1.12 -11.04
C LEU A 126 5.17 -0.96 -9.58
N PHE A 127 4.02 -0.33 -9.31
CA PHE A 127 3.51 -0.14 -7.96
C PHE A 127 3.18 -1.47 -7.29
N PHE A 128 2.60 -2.42 -8.03
CA PHE A 128 2.34 -3.76 -7.54
C PHE A 128 3.64 -4.50 -7.17
N ILE A 129 4.67 -4.45 -8.04
CA ILE A 129 5.99 -5.05 -7.76
C ILE A 129 6.63 -4.40 -6.53
N PHE A 130 6.51 -3.08 -6.39
CA PHE A 130 6.99 -2.37 -5.20
C PHE A 130 6.28 -2.86 -3.93
N GLY A 131 4.95 -2.95 -3.94
CA GLY A 131 4.17 -3.48 -2.82
C GLY A 131 4.54 -4.93 -2.46
N LEU A 132 4.74 -5.80 -3.46
CA LEU A 132 5.21 -7.17 -3.24
C LEU A 132 6.63 -7.21 -2.65
N THR A 133 7.51 -6.30 -3.07
CA THR A 133 8.87 -6.20 -2.54
C THR A 133 8.83 -5.79 -1.07
N VAL A 134 7.99 -4.81 -0.71
CA VAL A 134 7.78 -4.37 0.68
C VAL A 134 7.20 -5.51 1.51
N TRP A 135 6.16 -6.18 1.03
CA TRP A 135 5.59 -7.35 1.70
C TRP A 135 6.64 -8.45 1.94
N ARG A 136 7.41 -8.83 0.92
CA ARG A 136 8.49 -9.82 1.06
C ARG A 136 9.54 -9.37 2.05
N TYR A 137 9.88 -8.08 2.08
CA TYR A 137 10.85 -7.53 3.03
C TYR A 137 10.34 -7.59 4.47
N CYS A 138 9.08 -7.22 4.70
CA CYS A 138 8.43 -7.27 6.01
C CYS A 138 8.19 -8.70 6.53
N VAL A 139 8.08 -9.69 5.65
CA VAL A 139 7.87 -11.12 6.00
C VAL A 139 9.18 -11.92 6.07
N SER A 140 10.13 -11.70 5.15
CA SER A 140 11.37 -12.51 5.02
C SER A 140 12.55 -11.92 5.80
N GLY A 141 12.52 -10.61 6.10
CA GLY A 141 13.65 -9.84 6.59
C GLY A 141 14.04 -10.04 8.05
N GLY A 142 13.80 -11.20 8.66
CA GLY A 142 14.37 -11.59 9.98
C GLY A 142 14.09 -10.64 11.15
N GLY A 143 13.24 -9.65 10.98
CA GLY A 143 12.63 -8.85 12.01
C GLY A 143 11.18 -9.27 12.09
N TYR A 144 10.78 -9.75 13.26
CA TYR A 144 9.46 -10.22 13.64
C TYR A 144 8.39 -9.11 13.56
N LEU A 145 8.31 -8.39 12.43
CA LEU A 145 7.36 -7.31 12.26
C LEU A 145 6.00 -7.87 11.89
N LEU A 146 5.94 -8.88 11.01
CA LEU A 146 4.72 -9.54 10.52
C LEU A 146 4.77 -11.09 10.55
N THR A 147 5.77 -11.69 11.20
CA THR A 147 5.90 -13.14 11.46
C THR A 147 5.92 -13.42 12.94
#